data_AF-A0A1F5FWK4-F1
#
_entry.id   AF-A0A1F5FWK4-F1
#
_cell.length_a   1.000
_cell.length_b   1.000
_cell.length_c   1.000
_cell.angle_alpha   90.00
_cell.angle_beta   90.00
_cell.angle_gamma   90.00
#
_symmetry.space_group_name_H-M   'P 1'
#
loop_
_entity.id
_entity.type
_entity.pdbx_description
1 polymer ?
#
loop_
_entity_poly.entity_id
_entity_poly.type
_entity_poly.pdbx_seq_one_letter_code
_entity_poly.pdbx_strand_id
1 'polypeptide(L)'
;MELSDLIEGNSYETVEDVMVCNYSDAVCSLQNQIELQKKTRLIYLGRSQYDDGFLFKDEKTGNTYCLHDDDLLYINFAEPNTAA
;
A
#
# COMPACT_ATOMS: atom_id res chain seq x y z
N MET A 1 1.54 -3.38 -14.73
CA MET A 1 2.56 -2.42 -14.27
C MET A 1 3.68 -3.21 -13.64
N GLU A 2 4.94 -2.75 -13.72
CA GLU A 2 6.03 -3.41 -13.00
C GLU A 2 6.17 -2.77 -11.60
N LEU A 3 6.29 -3.61 -10.58
CA LEU A 3 6.42 -3.19 -9.17
C LEU A 3 7.69 -2.37 -8.91
N SER A 4 8.64 -2.39 -9.84
CA SER A 4 9.84 -1.55 -9.86
C SER A 4 9.55 -0.05 -9.98
N ASP A 5 8.34 0.34 -10.40
CA ASP A 5 7.95 1.74 -10.60
C ASP A 5 7.49 2.41 -9.30
N LEU A 6 7.40 1.65 -8.19
CA LEU A 6 7.06 2.17 -6.87
C LEU A 6 8.17 3.07 -6.31
N ILE A 7 7.85 4.35 -6.18
CA ILE A 7 8.71 5.37 -5.57
C ILE A 7 8.27 5.59 -4.12
N GLU A 8 9.20 5.44 -3.18
CA GLU A 8 8.97 5.71 -1.76
C GLU A 8 8.56 7.18 -1.54
N GLY A 9 7.56 7.40 -0.70
CA GLY A 9 7.00 8.72 -0.41
C GLY A 9 5.91 9.19 -1.39
N ASN A 10 5.70 8.51 -2.52
CA ASN A 10 4.59 8.81 -3.42
C ASN A 10 3.27 8.21 -2.92
N SER A 11 2.17 8.90 -3.24
CA SER A 11 0.80 8.46 -2.95
C SER A 11 0.17 7.77 -4.15
N TYR A 12 -0.54 6.68 -3.88
CA TYR A 12 -1.21 5.83 -4.86
C TYR A 12 -2.66 5.60 -4.44
N GLU A 13 -3.55 5.29 -5.38
CA GLU A 13 -4.99 5.27 -5.14
C GLU A 13 -5.59 3.91 -5.51
N THR A 14 -6.40 3.31 -4.62
CA THR A 14 -7.14 2.08 -4.94
C THR A 14 -8.21 2.34 -6.00
N VAL A 15 -8.33 1.49 -7.03
CA VAL A 15 -9.35 1.65 -8.09
C VAL A 15 -10.65 0.90 -7.82
N GLU A 16 -10.63 0.01 -6.84
CA GLU A 16 -11.75 -0.75 -6.33
C GLU A 16 -11.60 -1.04 -4.84
N ASP A 17 -12.60 -1.68 -4.26
CA ASP A 17 -12.56 -2.12 -2.88
C ASP A 17 -11.66 -3.37 -2.79
N VAL A 18 -10.61 -3.33 -1.97
CA VAL A 18 -9.61 -4.41 -1.87
C VAL A 18 -9.40 -4.82 -0.41
N MET A 19 -9.34 -6.13 -0.17
CA MET A 19 -9.07 -6.68 1.16
C MET A 19 -7.56 -6.84 1.34
N VAL A 20 -6.98 -6.18 2.34
CA VAL A 20 -5.54 -6.21 2.58
C VAL A 20 -5.21 -6.59 4.02
N CYS A 21 -4.00 -7.08 4.25
CA CYS A 21 -3.54 -7.43 5.58
C CYS A 21 -3.07 -6.19 6.35
N ASN A 22 -3.66 -5.94 7.53
CA ASN A 22 -3.22 -4.90 8.45
C ASN A 22 -2.24 -5.50 9.47
N TYR A 23 -0.97 -5.08 9.41
CA TYR A 23 0.06 -5.60 10.30
C TYR A 23 0.51 -4.55 11.31
N SER A 24 0.52 -4.95 12.58
CA SER A 24 1.18 -4.20 13.66
C SER A 24 2.71 -4.30 13.53
N ASP A 25 3.40 -3.16 13.69
CA ASP A 25 4.86 -2.95 13.55
C ASP A 25 5.75 -3.95 14.33
N ALA A 26 5.22 -4.67 15.32
CA ALA A 26 6.03 -5.49 16.22
C ALA A 26 6.24 -6.95 15.78
N VAL A 27 5.37 -7.52 14.93
CA VAL A 27 5.39 -8.99 14.71
C VAL A 27 4.95 -9.45 13.34
N CYS A 28 4.39 -8.57 12.49
CA CYS A 28 3.73 -8.99 11.24
C CYS A 28 2.74 -10.18 11.46
N SER A 29 2.15 -10.28 12.66
CA SER A 29 1.30 -11.41 13.04
C SER A 29 0.07 -10.92 13.79
N LEU A 30 -0.93 -10.44 13.04
CA LEU A 30 -2.33 -10.38 13.45
C LEU A 30 -3.19 -10.17 12.20
N GLN A 31 -3.80 -11.27 11.73
CA GLN A 31 -4.71 -11.34 10.59
C GLN A 31 -6.01 -10.60 10.90
N ASN A 32 -6.04 -9.28 10.72
CA ASN A 32 -7.29 -8.63 10.34
C ASN A 32 -7.12 -8.16 8.91
N GLN A 33 -7.84 -8.81 8.01
CA GLN A 33 -8.05 -8.25 6.69
C GLN A 33 -8.93 -7.01 6.87
N ILE A 34 -8.49 -5.91 6.29
CA ILE A 34 -9.25 -4.68 6.22
C ILE A 34 -9.66 -4.46 4.78
N GLU A 35 -10.81 -3.84 4.58
CA GLU A 35 -11.24 -3.41 3.25
C GLU A 35 -10.77 -1.97 3.03
N LEU A 36 -9.86 -1.78 2.08
CA LEU A 36 -9.57 -0.45 1.54
C LEU A 36 -10.63 -0.12 0.51
N GLN A 37 -11.40 0.91 0.76
CA GLN A 37 -12.44 1.36 -0.16
C GLN A 37 -11.80 1.95 -1.43
N LYS A 38 -12.50 1.90 -2.55
CA LYS A 38 -12.14 2.62 -3.78
C LYS A 38 -11.82 4.09 -3.49
N LYS A 39 -10.77 4.59 -4.13
CA LYS A 39 -10.17 5.93 -3.93
C LYS A 39 -9.45 6.15 -2.60
N THR A 40 -9.09 5.08 -1.90
CA THR A 40 -8.22 5.20 -0.72
C THR A 40 -6.81 5.58 -1.18
N ARG A 41 -6.21 6.60 -0.54
CA ARG A 41 -4.88 7.09 -0.88
C ARG A 41 -3.84 6.51 0.08
N LEU A 42 -2.82 5.89 -0.49
CA LEU A 42 -1.79 5.13 0.22
C LEU A 42 -0.40 5.66 -0.16
N ILE A 43 0.39 6.04 0.84
CA ILE A 43 1.80 6.44 0.64
C ILE A 43 2.66 5.18 0.71
N TYR A 44 3.46 4.90 -0.32
CA TYR A 44 4.43 3.81 -0.26
C TYR A 44 5.61 4.16 0.65
N LEU A 45 5.91 3.28 1.61
CA LEU A 45 6.97 3.46 2.60
C LEU A 45 8.21 2.60 2.32
N GLY A 46 8.17 1.73 1.32
CA GLY A 46 9.26 0.79 1.01
C GLY A 46 8.89 -0.67 1.21
N ARG A 47 9.86 -1.58 1.06
CA ARG A 47 9.64 -3.02 1.28
C ARG A 47 9.63 -3.36 2.76
N SER A 48 8.83 -4.36 3.14
CA SER A 48 8.85 -4.93 4.47
C SER A 48 10.22 -5.57 4.76
N GLN A 49 10.67 -5.47 6.00
CA GLN A 49 11.87 -6.16 6.49
C GLN A 49 11.57 -7.55 7.06
N TYR A 50 10.29 -7.88 7.24
CA TYR A 50 9.83 -9.12 7.89
C TYR A 50 9.21 -10.12 6.92
N ASP A 51 8.80 -9.66 5.74
CA ASP A 51 8.17 -10.46 4.69
C ASP A 51 8.49 -9.86 3.32
N ASP A 52 8.07 -10.49 2.23
CA ASP A 52 8.28 -10.02 0.86
C ASP A 52 7.32 -8.90 0.39
N GLY A 53 6.36 -8.52 1.23
CA GLY A 53 5.38 -7.48 0.94
C GLY A 53 5.91 -6.04 0.99
N PHE A 54 5.02 -5.12 0.60
CA PHE A 54 5.26 -3.70 0.40
C PHE A 54 4.50 -2.89 1.43
N LEU A 55 5.18 -1.97 2.12
CA LEU A 55 4.58 -1.17 3.18
C LEU A 55 3.92 0.08 2.59
N PHE A 56 2.66 0.29 2.96
CA PHE A 56 1.89 1.46 2.58
C PHE A 56 1.23 2.09 3.80
N LYS A 57 1.11 3.42 3.80
CA LYS A 57 0.42 4.15 4.85
C LYS A 57 -0.82 4.84 4.30
N ASP A 58 -1.97 4.61 4.92
CA ASP A 58 -3.19 5.35 4.63
C ASP A 58 -3.02 6.83 5.00
N GLU A 59 -3.21 7.73 4.03
CA GLU A 59 -3.16 9.18 4.27
C GLU A 59 -4.23 9.66 5.25
N LYS A 60 -5.40 9.02 5.27
CA LYS A 60 -6.57 9.42 6.06
C LYS A 60 -6.50 8.85 7.47
N THR A 61 -6.24 7.55 7.61
CA THR A 61 -6.27 6.89 8.92
C THR A 61 -4.91 6.83 9.60
N GLY A 62 -3.82 6.98 8.84
CA GLY A 62 -2.45 6.86 9.33
C GLY A 62 -2.00 5.43 9.61
N ASN A 63 -2.84 4.43 9.32
CA ASN A 63 -2.51 3.01 9.48
C ASN A 63 -1.50 2.57 8.43
N THR A 64 -0.63 1.63 8.80
CA THR A 64 0.31 0.99 7.88
C THR A 64 -0.19 -0.39 7.50
N TYR A 65 -0.08 -0.73 6.23
CA TYR A 65 -0.47 -2.00 5.64
C TYR A 65 0.74 -2.63 4.96
N CYS A 66 0.82 -3.95 4.97
CA CYS A 66 1.77 -4.68 4.15
C CYS A 66 0.96 -5.38 3.06
N LEU A 67 1.20 -4.98 1.82
CA LEU A 67 0.50 -5.43 0.62
C LEU A 67 1.40 -6.36 -0.17
N HIS A 68 0.84 -7.43 -0.73
CA HIS A 68 1.57 -8.36 -1.59
C HIS A 68 1.29 -8.08 -3.08
N ASP A 69 2.04 -8.74 -3.96
CA ASP A 69 1.97 -8.51 -5.41
C ASP A 69 0.55 -8.59 -5.99
N ASP A 70 -0.31 -9.44 -5.42
CA ASP A 70 -1.70 -9.63 -5.81
C ASP A 70 -2.63 -8.49 -5.36
N ASP A 71 -2.40 -7.90 -4.19
CA ASP A 71 -3.12 -6.71 -3.72
C ASP A 71 -2.84 -5.49 -4.61
N LEU A 72 -1.61 -5.41 -5.12
CA LEU A 72 -1.11 -4.29 -5.92
C LEU A 72 -1.70 -4.23 -7.32
N LEU A 73 -2.34 -5.31 -7.80
CA LEU A 73 -3.06 -5.32 -9.08
C LEU A 73 -4.23 -4.31 -9.11
N TYR A 74 -4.73 -3.93 -7.94
CA TYR A 74 -5.93 -3.09 -7.76
C TYR A 74 -5.60 -1.67 -7.28
N ILE A 75 -4.31 -1.33 -7.22
CA ILE A 75 -3.84 0.01 -6.88
C ILE A 75 -3.41 0.70 -8.17
N ASN A 76 -3.99 1.87 -8.42
CA ASN A 76 -3.52 2.75 -9.47
C ASN A 76 -2.35 3.57 -8.96
N PHE A 77 -1.24 3.42 -9.65
CA PHE A 77 -0.06 4.18 -9.35
C PHE A 77 -0.14 5.50 -10.10
N ALA A 78 -0.27 6.61 -9.37
CA ALA A 78 -0.20 7.92 -9.99
C ALA A 78 1.17 8.06 -10.68
N GLU A 79 1.17 8.54 -11.92
CA GLU A 79 2.42 8.99 -12.53
C GLU A 79 3.06 10.03 -11.60
N PRO A 80 4.40 10.01 -11.44
CA PRO A 80 5.08 10.97 -10.59
C PRO A 80 4.65 12.37 -11.04
N ASN A 81 4.06 13.11 -10.10
CA ASN A 81 3.71 14.50 -10.34
C ASN A 81 5.03 15.27 -10.44
N THR A 82 5.61 15.34 -11.63
CA THR A 82 6.75 16.21 -11.91
C THR A 82 6.23 17.63 -11.74
N ALA A 83 6.42 18.20 -10.55
CA ALA A 83 6.35 19.62 -10.38
C ALA A 83 7.37 20.24 -11.34
N ALA A 84 6.86 20.99 -12.32
CA ALA A 84 7.65 21.80 -13.24
C ALA A 84 8.28 23.00 -12.51
#